data_AF-A0A1S4CEV1-F1
#
_entry.id   AF-A0A1S4CEV1-F1
#
_cell.length_a   1.000
_cell.length_b   1.000
_cell.length_c   1.000
_cell.angle_alpha   90.00
_cell.angle_beta   90.00
_cell.angle_gamma   90.00
#
_symmetry.space_group_name_H-M   'P 1'
#
loop_
_entity.id
_entity.type
_entity.pdbx_description
1 polymer ?
#
loop_
_entity_poly.entity_id
_entity_poly.type
_entity_poly.pdbx_seq_one_letter_code
_entity_poly.pdbx_strand_id
1 'polypeptide(L)'
;MKAYQRHETSKLISGYIIDNLRDPRFEVTPDFVMVEMQKLHGLDIGYHKAWRAIQRASALIRGTPEENYELLSSYLYMMKSKNPGTYTNIKIDDNNRFLYMFYEYGSSIAGWNYFIPVIAVDATFLKSKYRGVLMISVSKDANNQIFPLAFGIAESENNNSYEWYFSELRNNLKQRKVKSEVIKLFQSTARVYTRKEFDLYMSDIAKVDKKTFDYFMEEPLERWARSCSPRRRYDMLTTNIVESMNSVLLEARELPILRMMDFIQVKLHRWFYEKRNKAEGTFYDVSCWVEEELKKKIDLAFTLNFQFDELPCIHAIAAIEKRNIKKSNFCSD
;
A
#
# COMPACT_ATOMS: atom_id res chain seq x y z
N MET A 1 -20.32 45.84 17.60
CA MET A 1 -19.41 45.59 18.76
C MET A 1 -19.25 44.11 19.14
N LYS A 2 -20.31 43.30 19.35
CA LYS A 2 -20.17 41.88 19.78
C LYS A 2 -19.41 40.94 18.81
N ALA A 3 -19.36 41.22 17.52
CA ALA A 3 -18.61 40.42 16.54
C ALA A 3 -17.09 40.66 16.60
N TYR A 4 -16.66 41.88 16.94
CA TYR A 4 -15.24 42.26 17.01
C TYR A 4 -14.53 41.59 18.20
N GLN A 5 -15.16 41.64 19.39
CA GLN A 5 -14.66 40.95 20.60
C GLN A 5 -14.58 39.43 20.44
N ARG A 6 -15.48 38.81 19.65
CA ARG A 6 -15.46 37.36 19.36
C ARG A 6 -14.22 36.92 18.59
N HIS A 7 -13.71 37.75 17.68
CA HIS A 7 -12.55 37.41 16.85
C HIS A 7 -11.22 37.63 17.59
N GLU A 8 -11.08 38.70 18.35
CA GLU A 8 -9.85 39.01 19.12
C GLU A 8 -9.54 37.96 20.19
N THR A 9 -10.57 37.47 20.91
CA THR A 9 -10.34 36.49 22.00
C THR A 9 -9.76 35.18 21.45
N SER A 10 -10.31 34.66 20.35
CA SER A 10 -9.81 33.40 19.76
C SER A 10 -8.43 33.52 19.10
N LYS A 11 -8.04 34.73 18.66
CA LYS A 11 -6.69 35.02 18.16
C LYS A 11 -5.69 34.96 19.31
N LEU A 12 -6.03 35.55 20.46
CA LEU A 12 -5.22 35.48 21.66
C LEU A 12 -5.06 34.04 22.16
N ILE A 13 -6.17 33.30 22.29
CA ILE A 13 -6.16 31.88 22.71
C ILE A 13 -5.32 31.03 21.75
N SER A 14 -5.39 31.27 20.44
CA SER A 14 -4.58 30.52 19.47
C SER A 14 -3.07 30.70 19.69
N GLY A 15 -2.63 31.87 20.17
CA GLY A 15 -1.23 32.10 20.51
C GLY A 15 -0.75 31.27 21.69
N TYR A 16 -1.59 31.09 22.71
CA TYR A 16 -1.24 30.30 23.90
C TYR A 16 -1.10 28.80 23.64
N ILE A 17 -1.88 28.26 22.70
CA ILE A 17 -1.91 26.82 22.42
C ILE A 17 -1.00 26.40 21.25
N ILE A 18 -0.30 27.35 20.62
CA ILE A 18 0.52 27.09 19.43
C ILE A 18 1.63 26.09 19.73
N ASP A 19 2.31 26.22 20.87
CA ASP A 19 3.44 25.34 21.20
C ASP A 19 2.95 23.94 21.59
N ASN A 20 1.78 23.83 22.23
CA ASN A 20 1.12 22.53 22.45
C ASN A 20 0.77 21.85 21.12
N LEU A 21 0.28 22.59 20.13
CA LEU A 21 -0.03 22.06 18.78
C LEU A 21 1.20 21.69 17.95
N ARG A 22 2.39 22.21 18.32
CA ARG A 22 3.66 21.85 17.69
C ARG A 22 4.23 20.55 18.24
N ASP A 23 3.92 20.16 19.48
CA ASP A 23 4.37 18.89 20.03
C ASP A 23 3.50 17.74 19.49
N PRO A 24 4.04 16.85 18.64
CA PRO A 24 3.27 15.75 18.08
C PRO A 24 2.83 14.70 19.12
N ARG A 25 3.36 14.75 20.34
CA ARG A 25 2.95 13.85 21.44
C ARG A 25 1.74 14.36 22.20
N PHE A 26 1.28 15.58 21.91
CA PHE A 26 0.27 16.26 22.69
C PHE A 26 -0.98 16.54 21.83
N GLU A 27 -2.09 15.91 22.21
CA GLU A 27 -3.38 16.16 21.55
C GLU A 27 -4.06 17.39 22.14
N VAL A 28 -4.30 18.39 21.30
CA VAL A 28 -4.99 19.63 21.69
C VAL A 28 -6.46 19.53 21.32
N THR A 29 -7.30 19.21 22.30
CA THR A 29 -8.76 19.12 22.16
C THR A 29 -9.45 20.42 22.61
N PRO A 30 -10.68 20.70 22.16
CA PRO A 30 -11.44 21.85 22.66
C PRO A 30 -11.58 21.86 24.18
N ASP A 31 -11.78 20.70 24.79
CA ASP A 31 -11.89 20.55 26.25
C ASP A 31 -10.58 20.89 26.95
N PHE A 32 -9.44 20.46 26.41
CA PHE A 32 -8.12 20.87 26.91
C PHE A 32 -8.00 22.41 26.90
N VAL A 33 -8.34 23.05 25.78
CA VAL A 33 -8.23 24.52 25.66
C VAL A 33 -9.18 25.22 26.63
N MET A 34 -10.40 24.71 26.84
CA MET A 34 -11.33 25.25 27.84
C MET A 34 -10.75 25.18 29.25
N VAL A 35 -10.23 24.01 29.64
CA VAL A 35 -9.64 23.79 30.96
C VAL A 35 -8.39 24.66 31.15
N GLU A 36 -7.53 24.75 30.15
CA GLU A 36 -6.28 25.48 30.23
C GLU A 36 -6.51 26.99 30.36
N MET A 37 -7.46 27.54 29.58
CA MET A 37 -7.82 28.96 29.67
C MET A 37 -8.49 29.31 31.02
N GLN A 38 -9.28 28.39 31.58
CA GLN A 38 -9.84 28.57 32.92
C GLN A 38 -8.73 28.53 34.00
N LYS A 39 -7.76 27.62 33.89
CA LYS A 39 -6.67 27.48 34.87
C LYS A 39 -5.67 28.63 34.84
N LEU A 40 -5.18 29.01 33.66
CA LEU A 40 -4.12 30.00 33.52
C LEU A 40 -4.63 31.45 33.61
N HIS A 41 -5.88 31.67 33.20
CA HIS A 41 -6.41 33.02 33.01
C HIS A 41 -7.78 33.26 33.67
N GLY A 42 -8.39 32.25 34.30
CA GLY A 42 -9.73 32.37 34.90
C GLY A 42 -10.84 32.60 33.87
N LEU A 43 -10.59 32.29 32.59
CA LEU A 43 -11.51 32.56 31.49
C LEU A 43 -12.38 31.35 31.16
N ASP A 44 -13.68 31.47 31.42
CA ASP A 44 -14.66 30.48 30.97
C ASP A 44 -14.99 30.70 29.48
N ILE A 45 -14.56 29.76 28.64
CA ILE A 45 -14.75 29.82 27.19
C ILE A 45 -15.63 28.67 26.71
N GLY A 46 -16.59 28.96 25.84
CA GLY A 46 -17.41 27.92 25.24
C GLY A 46 -16.67 27.09 24.18
N TYR A 47 -17.10 25.84 24.02
CA TYR A 47 -16.56 24.85 23.07
C TYR A 47 -16.24 25.41 21.67
N HIS A 48 -17.19 26.11 21.04
CA HIS A 48 -16.98 26.66 19.69
C HIS A 48 -15.86 27.70 19.63
N LYS A 49 -15.59 28.42 20.73
CA LYS A 49 -14.48 29.39 20.80
C LYS A 49 -13.15 28.66 20.91
N ALA A 50 -13.08 27.61 21.73
CA ALA A 50 -11.92 26.73 21.82
C ALA A 50 -11.60 26.07 20.47
N TRP A 51 -12.60 25.47 19.82
CA TRP A 51 -12.45 24.87 18.49
C TRP A 51 -11.94 25.87 17.45
N ARG A 52 -12.49 27.10 17.42
CA ARG A 52 -12.00 28.16 16.50
C ARG A 52 -10.56 28.58 16.79
N ALA A 53 -10.14 28.58 18.06
CA ALA A 53 -8.77 28.89 18.43
C ALA A 53 -7.80 27.81 17.94
N ILE A 54 -8.17 26.53 18.08
CA ILE A 54 -7.41 25.39 17.54
C ILE A 54 -7.27 25.50 16.02
N GLN A 55 -8.37 25.76 15.30
CA GLN A 55 -8.33 25.93 13.85
C GLN A 55 -7.42 27.08 13.42
N ARG A 56 -7.45 28.21 14.14
CA ARG A 56 -6.55 29.35 13.89
C ARG A 56 -5.08 29.00 14.15
N ALA A 57 -4.78 28.38 15.29
CA ALA A 57 -3.41 27.97 15.62
C ALA A 57 -2.88 26.94 14.61
N SER A 58 -3.72 25.98 14.21
CA SER A 58 -3.40 25.00 13.15
C SER A 58 -3.07 25.70 11.83
N ALA A 59 -3.89 26.66 11.40
CA ALA A 59 -3.63 27.44 10.18
C ALA A 59 -2.32 28.24 10.25
N LEU A 60 -1.95 28.79 11.42
CA LEU A 60 -0.69 29.50 11.62
C LEU A 60 0.54 28.59 11.51
N ILE A 61 0.42 27.31 11.90
CA ILE A 61 1.52 26.35 11.86
C ILE A 61 1.60 25.64 10.50
N ARG A 62 0.45 25.25 9.95
CA ARG A 62 0.33 24.30 8.84
C ARG A 62 -0.13 24.94 7.53
N GLY A 63 -0.47 26.23 7.56
CA GLY A 63 -1.13 26.94 6.47
C GLY A 63 -2.64 26.70 6.47
N THR A 64 -3.36 27.59 5.81
CA THR A 64 -4.79 27.42 5.56
C THR A 64 -5.02 26.34 4.50
N PRO A 65 -6.20 25.69 4.49
CA PRO A 65 -6.56 24.77 3.41
C PRO A 65 -6.44 25.43 2.03
N GLU A 66 -6.91 26.67 1.87
CA GLU A 66 -6.80 27.46 0.63
C GLU A 66 -5.35 27.55 0.13
N GLU A 67 -4.42 28.07 0.95
CA GLU A 67 -2.99 28.19 0.61
C GLU A 67 -2.36 26.84 0.26
N ASN A 68 -2.78 25.76 0.92
CA ASN A 68 -2.26 24.43 0.65
C ASN A 68 -2.66 23.92 -0.76
N TYR A 69 -3.88 24.20 -1.22
CA TYR A 69 -4.31 23.84 -2.58
C TYR A 69 -3.67 24.76 -3.63
N GLU A 70 -3.46 26.04 -3.34
CA GLU A 70 -2.75 26.97 -4.23
C GLU A 70 -1.30 26.54 -4.48
N LEU A 71 -0.63 26.03 -3.45
CA LEU A 71 0.77 25.57 -3.52
C LEU A 71 0.93 24.14 -4.06
N LEU A 72 -0.17 23.41 -4.30
CA LEU A 72 -0.15 21.98 -4.63
C LEU A 72 0.63 21.68 -5.92
N SER A 73 0.43 22.49 -6.97
CA SER A 73 1.14 22.35 -8.23
C SER A 73 2.66 22.52 -8.08
N SER A 74 3.08 23.53 -7.30
CA SER A 74 4.49 23.77 -7.01
C SER A 74 5.09 22.65 -6.16
N TYR A 75 4.33 22.11 -5.20
CA TYR A 75 4.75 20.96 -4.40
C TYR A 75 5.00 19.73 -5.27
N LEU A 76 4.06 19.37 -6.16
CA LEU A 76 4.22 18.24 -7.07
C LEU A 76 5.38 18.43 -8.06
N TYR A 77 5.60 19.66 -8.52
CA TYR A 77 6.78 19.99 -9.34
C TYR A 77 8.08 19.71 -8.57
N MET A 78 8.17 20.17 -7.31
CA MET A 78 9.33 19.91 -6.46
C MET A 78 9.50 18.43 -6.15
N MET A 79 8.42 17.69 -5.94
CA MET A 79 8.45 16.24 -5.76
C MET A 79 9.08 15.53 -6.96
N LYS A 80 8.66 15.87 -8.18
CA LYS A 80 9.26 15.35 -9.42
C LYS A 80 10.73 15.73 -9.58
N SER A 81 11.06 17.00 -9.30
CA SER A 81 12.43 17.51 -9.42
C SER A 81 13.40 16.82 -8.46
N LYS A 82 12.98 16.58 -7.22
CA LYS A 82 13.81 15.96 -6.18
C LYS A 82 13.84 14.44 -6.23
N ASN A 83 12.82 13.81 -6.82
CA ASN A 83 12.74 12.35 -6.95
C ASN A 83 12.55 11.95 -8.43
N PRO A 84 13.64 11.87 -9.21
CA PRO A 84 13.58 11.48 -10.61
C PRO A 84 12.81 10.17 -10.83
N GLY A 85 12.01 10.13 -11.89
CA GLY A 85 11.13 9.00 -12.21
C GLY A 85 9.78 9.03 -11.49
N THR A 86 9.56 9.96 -10.54
CA THR A 86 8.24 10.17 -9.93
C THR A 86 7.25 10.70 -10.97
N TYR A 87 6.05 10.14 -10.94
CA TYR A 87 4.92 10.62 -11.73
C TYR A 87 3.94 11.38 -10.86
N THR A 88 3.39 12.46 -11.39
CA THR A 88 2.34 13.26 -10.73
C THR A 88 1.41 13.82 -11.80
N ASN A 89 0.13 13.96 -11.46
CA ASN A 89 -0.87 14.60 -12.30
C ASN A 89 -1.92 15.32 -11.44
N ILE A 90 -2.45 16.43 -11.96
CA ILE A 90 -3.57 17.17 -11.35
C ILE A 90 -4.62 17.40 -12.44
N LYS A 91 -5.87 17.11 -12.11
CA LYS A 91 -7.03 17.48 -12.92
C LYS A 91 -7.76 18.65 -12.26
N ILE A 92 -8.05 19.66 -13.05
CA ILE A 92 -8.91 20.79 -12.69
C ILE A 92 -10.18 20.79 -13.55
N ASP A 93 -11.25 21.40 -13.05
CA ASP A 93 -12.47 21.63 -13.82
C ASP A 93 -12.35 22.88 -14.71
N ASP A 94 -13.40 23.15 -15.51
CA ASP A 94 -13.47 24.30 -16.40
C ASP A 94 -13.47 25.66 -15.65
N ASN A 95 -13.67 25.65 -14.33
CA ASN A 95 -13.66 26.82 -13.46
C ASN A 95 -12.32 26.96 -12.70
N ASN A 96 -11.27 26.25 -13.09
CA ASN A 96 -9.97 26.19 -12.41
C ASN A 96 -10.03 25.68 -10.96
N ARG A 97 -11.01 24.84 -10.64
CA ARG A 97 -11.13 24.19 -9.32
C ARG A 97 -10.46 22.83 -9.37
N PHE A 98 -9.82 22.49 -8.26
CA PHE A 98 -9.26 21.17 -8.06
C PHE A 98 -10.34 20.08 -8.17
N LEU A 99 -10.08 19.05 -8.98
CA LEU A 99 -10.90 17.83 -9.04
C LEU A 99 -10.14 16.63 -8.49
N TYR A 100 -9.01 16.30 -9.13
CA TYR A 100 -8.26 15.10 -8.82
C TYR A 100 -6.75 15.37 -8.75
N MET A 101 -6.05 14.61 -7.92
CA MET A 101 -4.59 14.53 -7.90
C MET A 101 -4.17 13.07 -7.91
N PHE A 102 -3.04 12.79 -8.57
CA PHE A 102 -2.40 11.50 -8.55
C PHE A 102 -0.89 11.65 -8.41
N TYR A 103 -0.24 10.76 -7.67
CA TYR A 103 1.19 10.61 -7.72
C TYR A 103 1.67 9.19 -7.40
N GLU A 104 2.81 8.85 -8.01
CA GLU A 104 3.55 7.61 -7.83
C GLU A 104 5.03 7.93 -7.71
N TYR A 105 5.68 7.42 -6.65
CA TYR A 105 7.12 7.59 -6.49
C TYR A 105 7.87 6.76 -7.54
N GLY A 106 8.97 7.32 -8.06
CA GLY A 106 9.81 6.62 -9.04
C GLY A 106 10.33 5.27 -8.55
N SER A 107 10.57 5.14 -7.25
CA SER A 107 10.92 3.86 -6.61
C SER A 107 9.80 2.82 -6.70
N SER A 108 8.54 3.22 -6.52
CA SER A 108 7.37 2.35 -6.66
C SER A 108 7.17 1.91 -8.12
N ILE A 109 7.31 2.84 -9.06
CA ILE A 109 7.20 2.56 -10.51
C ILE A 109 8.29 1.57 -10.96
N ALA A 110 9.53 1.79 -10.53
CA ALA A 110 10.64 0.90 -10.85
C ALA A 110 10.51 -0.47 -10.15
N GLY A 111 10.04 -0.47 -8.91
CA GLY A 111 9.88 -1.65 -8.07
C GLY A 111 8.77 -2.60 -8.51
N TRP A 112 7.73 -2.09 -9.19
CA TRP A 112 6.56 -2.87 -9.60
C TRP A 112 6.89 -4.20 -10.31
N ASN A 113 7.94 -4.23 -11.12
CA ASN A 113 8.35 -5.45 -11.84
C ASN A 113 8.77 -6.60 -10.92
N TYR A 114 9.14 -6.31 -9.67
CA TYR A 114 9.64 -7.25 -8.68
C TYR A 114 8.62 -7.59 -7.58
N PHE A 115 7.42 -7.01 -7.65
CA PHE A 115 6.36 -7.24 -6.67
C PHE A 115 5.46 -8.41 -7.09
N ILE A 116 4.69 -8.89 -6.11
CA ILE A 116 3.59 -9.81 -6.36
C ILE A 116 2.59 -9.08 -7.27
N PRO A 117 2.15 -9.66 -8.40
CA PRO A 117 1.32 -8.99 -9.40
C PRO A 117 -0.15 -8.87 -8.94
N VAL A 118 -0.36 -8.37 -7.72
CA VAL A 118 -1.64 -8.09 -7.10
C VAL A 118 -1.57 -6.66 -6.58
N ILE A 119 -2.55 -5.85 -6.96
CA ILE A 119 -2.75 -4.50 -6.43
C ILE A 119 -4.08 -4.52 -5.69
N ALA A 120 -4.04 -4.08 -4.44
CA ALA A 120 -5.25 -3.77 -3.69
C ALA A 120 -5.39 -2.25 -3.60
N VAL A 121 -6.60 -1.76 -3.82
CA VAL A 121 -6.93 -0.34 -3.80
C VAL A 121 -8.06 -0.15 -2.82
N ASP A 122 -7.96 0.90 -2.02
CA ASP A 122 -9.05 1.36 -1.16
C ASP A 122 -9.09 2.88 -1.15
N ALA A 123 -10.26 3.40 -0.80
CA ALA A 123 -10.55 4.81 -0.79
C ALA A 123 -11.09 5.19 0.59
N THR A 124 -10.43 6.13 1.27
CA THR A 124 -10.84 6.58 2.59
C THR A 124 -11.20 8.06 2.60
N PHE A 125 -12.26 8.41 3.33
CA PHE A 125 -12.65 9.80 3.52
C PHE A 125 -11.56 10.61 4.24
N LEU A 126 -11.28 11.79 3.70
CA LEU A 126 -10.50 12.84 4.35
C LEU A 126 -11.39 13.58 5.35
N LYS A 127 -10.79 13.98 6.46
CA LYS A 127 -11.47 14.72 7.54
C LYS A 127 -11.14 16.22 7.53
N SER A 128 -10.30 16.66 6.59
CA SER A 128 -9.93 18.06 6.40
C SER A 128 -11.14 18.91 5.94
N LYS A 129 -10.96 20.24 5.92
CA LYS A 129 -12.03 21.21 5.60
C LYS A 129 -12.81 20.89 4.33
N TYR A 130 -12.11 20.54 3.24
CA TYR A 130 -12.74 20.27 1.93
C TYR A 130 -13.18 18.82 1.76
N ARG A 131 -12.96 17.97 2.76
CA ARG A 131 -13.23 16.54 2.70
C ARG A 131 -12.58 15.93 1.46
N GLY A 132 -13.29 15.05 0.76
CA GLY A 132 -12.76 14.27 -0.34
C GLY A 132 -12.32 12.89 0.12
N VAL A 133 -11.65 12.19 -0.80
CA VAL A 133 -11.29 10.80 -0.65
C VAL A 133 -9.83 10.63 -1.01
N LEU A 134 -9.07 10.00 -0.12
CA LEU A 134 -7.71 9.55 -0.36
C LEU A 134 -7.78 8.11 -0.87
N MET A 135 -7.35 7.93 -2.12
CA MET A 135 -7.22 6.64 -2.78
C MET A 135 -5.79 6.14 -2.62
N ILE A 136 -5.62 4.88 -2.25
CA ILE A 136 -4.30 4.28 -2.03
C ILE A 136 -4.23 2.95 -2.75
N SER A 137 -3.19 2.79 -3.58
CA SER A 137 -2.84 1.51 -4.17
C SER A 137 -1.67 0.90 -3.41
N VAL A 138 -1.80 -0.35 -2.99
CA VAL A 138 -0.71 -1.12 -2.37
C VAL A 138 -0.54 -2.46 -3.06
N SER A 139 0.68 -2.97 -3.01
CA SER A 139 1.03 -4.32 -3.40
C SER A 139 1.86 -4.98 -2.30
N LYS A 140 2.40 -6.16 -2.56
CA LYS A 140 3.37 -6.82 -1.71
C LYS A 140 4.67 -7.06 -2.46
N ASP A 141 5.78 -6.82 -1.79
CA ASP A 141 7.08 -7.23 -2.30
C ASP A 141 7.32 -8.75 -2.14
N ALA A 142 8.43 -9.23 -2.69
CA ALA A 142 8.84 -10.64 -2.59
C ALA A 142 9.10 -11.10 -1.13
N ASN A 143 9.19 -10.18 -0.19
CA ASN A 143 9.34 -10.46 1.24
C ASN A 143 8.00 -10.43 1.98
N ASN A 144 6.88 -10.48 1.26
CA ASN A 144 5.51 -10.46 1.77
C ASN A 144 5.17 -9.19 2.58
N GLN A 145 5.93 -8.09 2.40
CA GLN A 145 5.66 -6.82 3.07
C GLN A 145 4.78 -5.94 2.20
N ILE A 146 3.88 -5.18 2.83
CA ILE A 146 3.06 -4.19 2.14
C ILE A 146 3.98 -3.12 1.52
N PHE A 147 3.72 -2.79 0.26
CA PHE A 147 4.48 -1.81 -0.50
C PHE A 147 3.51 -0.81 -1.17
N PRO A 148 3.52 0.47 -0.75
CA PRO A 148 2.68 1.49 -1.36
C PRO A 148 3.11 1.82 -2.79
N LEU A 149 2.15 1.79 -3.72
CA LEU A 149 2.37 2.04 -5.14
C LEU A 149 2.05 3.48 -5.51
N ALA A 150 0.80 3.87 -5.25
CA ALA A 150 0.23 5.11 -5.76
C ALA A 150 -0.71 5.74 -4.73
N PHE A 151 -0.90 7.05 -4.86
CA PHE A 151 -1.80 7.83 -4.03
C PHE A 151 -2.61 8.76 -4.92
N GLY A 152 -3.89 8.92 -4.59
CA GLY A 152 -4.80 9.81 -5.28
C GLY A 152 -5.69 10.58 -4.33
N ILE A 153 -6.06 11.80 -4.72
CA ILE A 153 -7.08 12.58 -4.00
C ILE A 153 -8.18 12.90 -4.98
N ALA A 154 -9.42 12.67 -4.56
CA ALA A 154 -10.62 12.98 -5.33
C ALA A 154 -11.66 13.71 -4.47
N GLU A 155 -12.57 14.42 -5.13
CA GLU A 155 -13.68 15.13 -4.48
C GLU A 155 -14.67 14.20 -3.77
N SER A 156 -14.89 12.99 -4.30
CA SER A 156 -15.83 12.01 -3.75
C SER A 156 -15.55 10.61 -4.29
N GLU A 157 -16.10 9.60 -3.62
CA GLU A 157 -16.00 8.21 -4.06
C GLU A 157 -17.06 7.94 -5.13
N ASN A 158 -16.68 8.03 -6.40
CA ASN A 158 -17.56 7.81 -7.53
C ASN A 158 -16.84 7.14 -8.71
N ASN A 159 -17.60 6.66 -9.70
CA ASN A 159 -17.03 5.97 -10.86
C ASN A 159 -16.01 6.82 -11.62
N ASN A 160 -16.26 8.12 -11.80
CA ASN A 160 -15.34 9.01 -12.51
C ASN A 160 -13.98 9.13 -11.78
N SER A 161 -14.00 9.16 -10.46
CA SER A 161 -12.81 9.24 -9.62
C SER A 161 -11.99 7.95 -9.71
N TYR A 162 -12.66 6.79 -9.65
CA TYR A 162 -12.01 5.49 -9.84
C TYR A 162 -11.47 5.31 -11.26
N GLU A 163 -12.25 5.62 -12.28
CA GLU A 163 -11.84 5.52 -13.69
C GLU A 163 -10.61 6.38 -13.96
N TRP A 164 -10.62 7.63 -13.49
CA TRP A 164 -9.47 8.52 -13.63
C TRP A 164 -8.25 7.95 -12.88
N TYR A 165 -8.40 7.57 -11.60
CA TYR A 165 -7.32 7.01 -10.80
C TYR A 165 -6.71 5.75 -11.41
N PHE A 166 -7.53 4.80 -11.87
CA PHE A 166 -7.07 3.59 -12.54
C PHE A 166 -6.44 3.88 -13.89
N SER A 167 -6.88 4.91 -14.61
CA SER A 167 -6.24 5.34 -15.86
C SER A 167 -4.82 5.84 -15.61
N GLU A 168 -4.61 6.64 -14.56
CA GLU A 168 -3.29 7.14 -14.16
C GLU A 168 -2.38 5.98 -13.71
N LEU A 169 -2.88 5.09 -12.84
CA LEU A 169 -2.17 3.88 -12.40
C LEU A 169 -1.75 2.99 -13.59
N ARG A 170 -2.67 2.77 -14.55
CA ARG A 170 -2.41 1.97 -15.74
C ARG A 170 -1.37 2.59 -16.67
N ASN A 171 -1.33 3.91 -16.79
CA ASN A 171 -0.40 4.61 -17.68
C ASN A 171 1.05 4.56 -17.16
N ASN A 172 1.23 4.48 -15.84
CA ASN A 172 2.56 4.60 -15.22
C ASN A 172 3.19 3.26 -14.83
N LEU A 173 2.39 2.27 -14.44
CA LEU A 173 2.91 0.94 -14.17
C LEU A 173 3.33 0.29 -15.50
N LYS A 174 4.64 0.08 -15.66
CA LYS A 174 5.20 -0.61 -16.84
C LYS A 174 4.45 -1.93 -17.03
N GLN A 175 3.85 -2.07 -18.21
CA GLN A 175 3.19 -3.31 -18.59
C GLN A 175 4.26 -4.42 -18.63
N ARG A 176 4.02 -5.52 -17.92
CA ARG A 176 4.50 -6.82 -18.40
C ARG A 176 3.73 -7.04 -19.71
N LYS A 177 4.36 -6.73 -20.86
CA LYS A 177 3.73 -6.83 -22.17
C LYS A 177 3.43 -8.29 -22.47
N VAL A 178 2.22 -8.69 -22.14
CA VAL A 178 1.60 -9.94 -22.56
C VAL A 178 0.40 -9.54 -23.41
N LYS A 179 0.22 -10.15 -24.59
CA LYS A 179 -0.90 -9.83 -25.48
C LYS A 179 -2.21 -9.96 -24.69
N SER A 180 -3.15 -9.02 -24.85
CA SER A 180 -4.42 -9.02 -24.09
C SER A 180 -5.23 -10.31 -24.26
N GLU A 181 -5.15 -10.91 -25.45
CA GLU A 181 -5.70 -12.24 -25.75
C GLU A 181 -5.04 -13.34 -24.89
N VAL A 182 -3.72 -13.30 -24.73
CA VAL A 182 -2.97 -14.24 -23.89
C VAL A 182 -3.29 -14.06 -22.41
N ILE A 183 -3.53 -12.84 -21.94
CA ILE A 183 -3.96 -12.60 -20.55
C ILE A 183 -5.33 -13.25 -20.30
N LYS A 184 -6.30 -13.06 -21.21
CA LYS A 184 -7.63 -13.68 -21.11
C LYS A 184 -7.54 -15.19 -21.14
N LEU A 185 -6.77 -15.73 -22.10
CA LEU A 185 -6.56 -17.18 -22.23
C LEU A 185 -5.86 -17.75 -20.99
N PHE A 186 -4.82 -17.08 -20.47
CA PHE A 186 -4.12 -17.49 -19.25
C PHE A 186 -5.03 -17.49 -18.03
N GLN A 187 -5.84 -16.44 -17.84
CA GLN A 187 -6.79 -16.38 -16.72
C GLN A 187 -7.82 -17.51 -16.78
N SER A 188 -8.33 -17.83 -17.98
CA SER A 188 -9.21 -18.98 -18.20
C SER A 188 -8.49 -20.30 -17.90
N THR A 189 -7.29 -20.48 -18.46
CA THR A 189 -6.42 -21.65 -18.26
C THR A 189 -6.08 -21.89 -16.79
N ALA A 190 -5.80 -20.83 -16.03
CA ALA A 190 -5.44 -20.95 -14.62
C ALA A 190 -6.64 -21.34 -13.72
N ARG A 191 -7.88 -21.13 -14.20
CA ARG A 191 -9.13 -21.30 -13.43
C ARG A 191 -9.91 -22.59 -13.73
N VAL A 192 -9.70 -23.19 -14.90
CA VAL A 192 -10.41 -24.42 -15.29
C VAL A 192 -10.20 -25.55 -14.28
N TYR A 193 -11.22 -26.37 -14.14
CA TYR A 193 -11.24 -27.49 -13.18
C TYR A 193 -10.76 -28.79 -13.81
N THR A 194 -10.90 -28.94 -15.13
CA THR A 194 -10.54 -30.16 -15.83
C THR A 194 -9.21 -30.02 -16.57
N ARG A 195 -8.46 -31.13 -16.65
CA ARG A 195 -7.21 -31.16 -17.41
C ARG A 195 -7.45 -30.95 -18.92
N LYS A 196 -8.56 -31.46 -19.42
CA LYS A 196 -8.96 -31.36 -20.83
C LYS A 196 -9.18 -29.92 -21.28
N GLU A 197 -9.88 -29.10 -20.48
CA GLU A 197 -10.05 -27.67 -20.77
C GLU A 197 -8.73 -26.90 -20.64
N PHE A 198 -7.88 -27.30 -19.68
CA PHE A 198 -6.56 -26.70 -19.50
C PHE A 198 -5.68 -26.89 -20.75
N ASP A 199 -5.61 -28.12 -21.28
CA ASP A 199 -4.80 -28.41 -22.45
C ASP A 199 -5.30 -27.66 -23.71
N LEU A 200 -6.62 -27.47 -23.84
CA LEU A 200 -7.23 -26.67 -24.93
C LEU A 200 -6.78 -25.21 -24.88
N TYR A 201 -6.91 -24.56 -23.72
CA TYR A 201 -6.50 -23.16 -23.59
C TYR A 201 -4.97 -22.99 -23.69
N MET A 202 -4.18 -23.94 -23.21
CA MET A 202 -2.71 -23.91 -23.38
C MET A 202 -2.31 -24.00 -24.85
N SER A 203 -3.00 -24.83 -25.64
CA SER A 203 -2.82 -24.86 -27.10
C SER A 203 -3.14 -23.50 -27.73
N ASP A 204 -4.20 -22.83 -27.28
CA ASP A 204 -4.56 -21.51 -27.83
C ASP A 204 -3.58 -20.41 -27.41
N ILE A 205 -3.02 -20.48 -26.20
CA ILE A 205 -1.91 -19.59 -25.78
C ILE A 205 -0.69 -19.80 -26.69
N ALA A 206 -0.32 -21.05 -26.98
CA ALA A 206 0.80 -21.36 -27.87
C ALA A 206 0.63 -20.80 -29.29
N LYS A 207 -0.60 -20.80 -29.81
CA LYS A 207 -0.94 -20.23 -31.13
C LYS A 207 -0.83 -18.71 -31.15
N VAL A 208 -1.24 -18.03 -30.07
CA VAL A 208 -1.25 -16.57 -30.00
C VAL A 208 0.14 -16.01 -29.70
N ASP A 209 0.87 -16.63 -28.77
CA ASP A 209 2.21 -16.22 -28.39
C ASP A 209 3.04 -17.38 -27.81
N LYS A 210 3.76 -18.05 -28.70
CA LYS A 210 4.61 -19.18 -28.35
C LYS A 210 5.67 -18.84 -27.29
N LYS A 211 6.23 -17.63 -27.31
CA LYS A 211 7.23 -17.20 -26.32
C LYS A 211 6.67 -17.20 -24.90
N THR A 212 5.43 -16.76 -24.74
CA THR A 212 4.75 -16.74 -23.44
C THR A 212 4.32 -18.15 -23.01
N PHE A 213 3.92 -19.01 -23.96
CA PHE A 213 3.69 -20.43 -23.69
C PHE A 213 4.95 -21.13 -23.17
N ASP A 214 6.09 -20.95 -23.84
CA ASP A 214 7.35 -21.59 -23.46
C ASP A 214 7.75 -21.18 -22.03
N TYR A 215 7.62 -19.89 -21.70
CA TYR A 215 7.81 -19.38 -20.34
C TYR A 215 6.87 -20.01 -19.30
N PHE A 216 5.58 -20.22 -19.62
CA PHE A 216 4.65 -20.87 -18.68
C PHE A 216 5.00 -22.33 -18.42
N MET A 217 5.63 -23.01 -19.39
CA MET A 217 6.06 -24.40 -19.26
C MET A 217 7.38 -24.57 -18.51
N GLU A 218 8.17 -23.50 -18.33
CA GLU A 218 9.34 -23.50 -17.44
C GLU A 218 8.93 -23.63 -15.96
N GLU A 219 7.73 -23.15 -15.60
CA GLU A 219 7.20 -23.22 -14.24
C GLU A 219 6.26 -24.43 -14.06
N PRO A 220 6.46 -25.27 -13.03
CA PRO A 220 5.58 -26.40 -12.73
C PRO A 220 4.10 -26.02 -12.66
N LEU A 221 3.27 -26.70 -13.45
CA LEU A 221 1.84 -26.41 -13.62
C LEU A 221 1.07 -26.45 -12.30
N GLU A 222 1.56 -27.24 -11.35
CA GLU A 222 1.01 -27.43 -10.00
C GLU A 222 1.03 -26.14 -9.18
N ARG A 223 1.94 -25.20 -9.48
CA ARG A 223 2.08 -23.87 -8.84
C ARG A 223 1.19 -22.81 -9.49
N TRP A 224 0.84 -23.09 -10.74
CA TRP A 224 0.19 -22.28 -11.76
C TRP A 224 -1.29 -22.33 -12.14
N ALA A 225 -1.73 -23.54 -12.48
CA ALA A 225 -3.04 -23.88 -13.02
C ALA A 225 -3.89 -24.72 -12.06
N ARG A 226 -5.14 -24.31 -11.79
CA ARG A 226 -6.00 -24.92 -10.76
C ARG A 226 -6.27 -26.41 -11.00
N SER A 227 -6.58 -26.79 -12.24
CA SER A 227 -6.76 -28.19 -12.68
C SER A 227 -5.54 -29.08 -12.44
N CYS A 228 -4.36 -28.47 -12.26
CA CYS A 228 -3.09 -29.14 -12.07
C CYS A 228 -2.57 -29.00 -10.63
N SER A 229 -3.22 -28.19 -9.79
CA SER A 229 -2.74 -27.92 -8.44
C SER A 229 -3.23 -29.00 -7.46
N PRO A 230 -2.34 -29.59 -6.65
CA PRO A 230 -2.75 -30.48 -5.57
C PRO A 230 -3.38 -29.74 -4.37
N ARG A 231 -3.41 -28.40 -4.36
CA ARG A 231 -3.91 -27.56 -3.26
C ARG A 231 -4.64 -26.30 -3.77
N ARG A 232 -5.53 -25.73 -2.95
CA ARG A 232 -6.17 -24.41 -3.22
C ARG A 232 -5.12 -23.29 -3.18
N ARG A 233 -5.15 -22.33 -4.11
CA ARG A 233 -4.12 -21.28 -4.27
C ARG A 233 -4.53 -19.87 -3.85
N TYR A 234 -3.51 -19.18 -3.28
CA TYR A 234 -3.36 -17.80 -2.80
C TYR A 234 -4.43 -17.28 -1.84
N ASP A 235 -4.06 -17.28 -0.56
CA ASP A 235 -4.84 -16.82 0.59
C ASP A 235 -4.74 -15.29 0.79
N MET A 236 -4.91 -14.53 -0.31
CA MET A 236 -4.99 -13.07 -0.26
C MET A 236 -6.35 -12.64 -0.83
N LEU A 237 -7.38 -12.93 -0.04
CA LEU A 237 -8.79 -12.64 -0.34
C LEU A 237 -9.33 -11.42 0.42
N THR A 238 -8.48 -10.75 1.20
CA THR A 238 -8.92 -9.82 2.24
C THR A 238 -8.34 -8.42 2.07
N THR A 239 -9.18 -7.41 2.28
CA THR A 239 -8.90 -5.97 2.35
C THR A 239 -7.82 -5.59 3.38
N ASN A 240 -7.43 -6.52 4.26
CA ASN A 240 -6.44 -6.35 5.34
C ASN A 240 -5.17 -5.57 4.95
N ILE A 241 -4.63 -5.76 3.73
CA ILE A 241 -3.40 -5.06 3.34
C ILE A 241 -3.61 -3.57 3.10
N VAL A 242 -4.78 -3.19 2.58
CA VAL A 242 -5.11 -1.78 2.39
C VAL A 242 -5.61 -1.18 3.70
N GLU A 243 -6.36 -1.93 4.49
CA GLU A 243 -6.78 -1.52 5.84
C GLU A 243 -5.59 -1.22 6.75
N SER A 244 -4.52 -2.02 6.68
CA SER A 244 -3.27 -1.78 7.39
C SER A 244 -2.62 -0.48 6.94
N MET A 245 -2.54 -0.22 5.62
CA MET A 245 -2.00 1.03 5.09
C MET A 245 -2.86 2.23 5.49
N ASN A 246 -4.17 2.09 5.43
CA ASN A 246 -5.12 3.09 5.89
C ASN A 246 -4.91 3.43 7.36
N SER A 247 -4.72 2.43 8.21
CA SER A 247 -4.49 2.61 9.64
C SER A 247 -3.25 3.45 9.91
N VAL A 248 -2.18 3.27 9.12
CA VAL A 248 -0.96 4.11 9.20
C VAL A 248 -1.22 5.57 8.85
N LEU A 249 -2.20 5.85 8.00
CA LEU A 249 -2.53 7.18 7.50
C LEU A 249 -3.67 7.86 8.27
N LEU A 250 -4.15 7.28 9.37
CA LEU A 250 -5.33 7.78 10.09
C LEU A 250 -5.16 9.23 10.56
N GLU A 251 -4.00 9.55 11.16
CA GLU A 251 -3.63 10.92 11.59
C GLU A 251 -3.49 11.88 10.41
N ALA A 252 -2.98 11.39 9.29
CA ALA A 252 -2.70 12.21 8.11
C ALA A 252 -4.00 12.75 7.46
N ARG A 253 -5.13 12.05 7.62
CA ARG A 253 -6.44 12.44 7.05
C ARG A 253 -7.02 13.72 7.63
N GLU A 254 -6.54 14.13 8.80
CA GLU A 254 -6.97 15.35 9.50
C GLU A 254 -6.10 16.57 9.15
N LEU A 255 -4.95 16.32 8.51
CA LEU A 255 -4.01 17.37 8.13
C LEU A 255 -4.46 18.07 6.83
N PRO A 256 -4.05 19.33 6.62
CA PRO A 256 -4.08 19.96 5.31
C PRO A 256 -3.35 19.12 4.26
N ILE A 257 -3.78 19.19 3.00
CA ILE A 257 -3.31 18.33 1.91
C ILE A 257 -1.77 18.26 1.80
N LEU A 258 -1.05 19.38 1.88
CA LEU A 258 0.41 19.34 1.78
C LEU A 258 1.06 18.70 3.01
N ARG A 259 0.49 18.91 4.20
CA ARG A 259 0.98 18.28 5.43
C ARG A 259 0.68 16.78 5.46
N MET A 260 -0.44 16.36 4.89
CA MET A 260 -0.72 14.95 4.66
C MET A 260 0.31 14.34 3.69
N MET A 261 0.65 15.05 2.61
CA MET A 261 1.66 14.61 1.66
C MET A 261 3.06 14.55 2.27
N ASP A 262 3.45 15.55 3.07
CA ASP A 262 4.69 15.55 3.87
C ASP A 262 4.74 14.31 4.78
N PHE A 263 3.63 14.03 5.49
CA PHE A 263 3.53 12.87 6.38
C PHE A 263 3.72 11.56 5.62
N ILE A 264 3.01 11.39 4.49
CA ILE A 264 3.14 10.21 3.63
C ILE A 264 4.58 10.08 3.15
N GLN A 265 5.18 11.15 2.66
CA GLN A 265 6.55 11.17 2.17
C GLN A 265 7.55 10.74 3.25
N VAL A 266 7.47 11.29 4.46
CA VAL A 266 8.35 10.93 5.58
C VAL A 266 8.21 9.45 5.95
N LYS A 267 6.98 8.92 6.02
CA LYS A 267 6.72 7.50 6.32
C LYS A 267 7.32 6.59 5.26
N LEU A 268 7.06 6.88 3.99
CA LEU A 268 7.55 6.07 2.87
C LEU A 268 9.07 6.11 2.76
N HIS A 269 9.68 7.29 2.92
CA HIS A 269 11.13 7.41 2.95
C HIS A 269 11.76 6.53 4.04
N ARG A 270 11.18 6.54 5.25
CA ARG A 270 11.66 5.68 6.34
C ARG A 270 11.52 4.20 5.99
N TRP A 271 10.37 3.78 5.47
CA TRP A 271 10.14 2.39 5.10
C TRP A 271 11.04 1.93 3.95
N PHE A 272 11.21 2.74 2.91
CA PHE A 272 12.10 2.41 1.80
C PHE A 272 13.56 2.32 2.25
N TYR A 273 13.98 3.19 3.17
CA TYR A 273 15.29 3.12 3.80
C TYR A 273 15.48 1.84 4.62
N GLU A 274 14.54 1.50 5.50
CA GLU A 274 14.55 0.27 6.30
C GLU A 274 14.59 -0.99 5.41
N LYS A 275 13.75 -1.02 4.37
CA LYS A 275 13.71 -2.14 3.40
C LYS A 275 15.02 -2.28 2.64
N ARG A 276 15.61 -1.17 2.19
CA ARG A 276 16.91 -1.16 1.50
C ARG A 276 18.01 -1.72 2.40
N ASN A 277 18.12 -1.23 3.64
CA ASN A 277 19.13 -1.70 4.58
C ASN A 277 18.97 -3.20 4.89
N LYS A 278 17.73 -3.68 5.03
CA LYS A 278 17.46 -5.11 5.22
C LYS A 278 17.89 -5.93 4.00
N ALA A 279 17.63 -5.45 2.79
CA ALA A 279 18.05 -6.11 1.56
C ALA A 279 19.59 -6.15 1.43
N GLU A 280 20.29 -5.06 1.74
CA GLU A 280 21.76 -4.99 1.74
C GLU A 280 22.40 -5.96 2.76
N GLY A 281 21.71 -6.24 3.87
CA GLY A 281 22.14 -7.22 4.87
C GLY A 281 21.74 -8.67 4.60
N THR A 282 21.10 -8.96 3.45
CA THR A 282 20.62 -10.31 3.10
C THR A 282 21.60 -11.00 2.16
N PHE A 283 22.06 -12.19 2.53
CA PHE A 283 23.01 -13.00 1.74
C PHE A 283 22.36 -14.23 1.08
N TYR A 284 21.04 -14.38 1.21
CA TYR A 284 20.29 -15.49 0.64
C TYR A 284 19.95 -15.23 -0.83
N ASP A 285 19.90 -16.30 -1.63
CA ASP A 285 19.48 -16.26 -3.04
C ASP A 285 17.98 -15.94 -3.22
N VAL A 286 17.21 -16.03 -2.13
CA VAL A 286 15.78 -15.72 -2.06
C VAL A 286 15.50 -14.72 -0.93
N SER A 287 14.29 -14.13 -0.89
CA SER A 287 13.93 -13.19 0.18
C SER A 287 13.97 -13.86 1.55
N CYS A 288 14.28 -13.09 2.61
CA CYS A 288 14.35 -13.63 3.98
C CYS A 288 13.06 -14.37 4.38
N TRP A 289 11.90 -13.83 4.00
CA TRP A 289 10.62 -14.49 4.27
C TRP A 289 10.51 -15.86 3.59
N VAL A 290 10.93 -15.97 2.33
CA VAL A 290 10.93 -17.27 1.62
C VAL A 290 11.90 -18.24 2.29
N GLU A 291 13.08 -17.79 2.67
CA GLU A 291 14.08 -18.62 3.36
C GLU A 291 13.57 -19.12 4.72
N GLU A 292 12.95 -18.25 5.52
CA GLU A 292 12.34 -18.62 6.80
C GLU A 292 11.19 -19.63 6.61
N GLU A 293 10.36 -19.43 5.59
CA GLU A 293 9.25 -20.33 5.27
C GLU A 293 9.75 -21.69 4.76
N LEU A 294 10.83 -21.70 3.98
CA LEU A 294 11.51 -22.92 3.54
C LEU A 294 12.07 -23.69 4.75
N LYS A 295 12.78 -23.01 5.66
CA LYS A 295 13.31 -23.63 6.89
C LYS A 295 12.20 -24.26 7.72
N LYS A 296 11.10 -23.54 7.99
CA LYS A 296 9.96 -24.08 8.73
C LYS A 296 9.37 -25.34 8.09
N LYS A 297 9.22 -25.35 6.76
CA LYS A 297 8.69 -26.51 6.03
C LYS A 297 9.65 -27.70 6.05
N ILE A 298 10.94 -27.42 5.99
CA ILE A 298 11.99 -28.43 6.11
C ILE A 298 11.97 -29.04 7.52
N ASP A 299 11.96 -28.21 8.57
CA ASP A 299 11.89 -28.66 9.97
C ASP A 299 10.64 -29.51 10.22
N LEU A 300 9.49 -29.06 9.73
CA LEU A 300 8.24 -29.82 9.82
C LEU A 300 8.36 -31.18 9.13
N ALA A 301 8.96 -31.22 7.93
CA ALA A 301 9.18 -32.47 7.20
C ALA A 301 10.08 -33.45 7.97
N PHE A 302 11.00 -32.96 8.80
CA PHE A 302 11.86 -33.80 9.65
C PHE A 302 11.19 -34.27 10.95
N THR A 303 10.14 -33.60 11.40
CA THR A 303 9.34 -34.03 12.57
C THR A 303 8.22 -35.02 12.24
N LEU A 304 7.94 -35.22 10.95
CA LEU A 304 6.97 -36.22 10.51
C LEU A 304 7.64 -37.60 10.52
N ASN A 305 7.26 -38.46 11.46
CA ASN A 305 7.44 -39.90 11.28
C ASN A 305 6.61 -40.32 10.07
N PHE A 306 7.25 -40.88 9.06
CA PHE A 306 6.55 -41.51 7.95
C PHE A 306 5.76 -42.70 8.53
N GLN A 307 4.43 -42.66 8.45
CA GLN A 307 3.62 -43.86 8.65
C GLN A 307 3.88 -44.80 7.48
N PHE A 308 4.23 -46.05 7.79
CA PHE A 308 4.64 -47.09 6.84
C PHE A 308 3.56 -47.47 5.80
N ASP A 309 2.34 -46.95 5.94
CA ASP A 309 1.25 -47.24 5.03
C ASP A 309 1.43 -46.59 3.65
N GLU A 310 2.40 -45.67 3.50
CA GLU A 310 2.74 -45.04 2.21
C GLU A 310 4.26 -45.03 1.98
N LEU A 311 4.70 -45.61 0.86
CA LEU A 311 6.11 -45.58 0.43
C LEU A 311 6.62 -44.13 0.31
N PRO A 312 7.82 -43.80 0.82
CA PRO A 312 8.37 -42.46 0.72
C PRO A 312 8.52 -42.06 -0.75
N CYS A 313 8.13 -40.83 -1.08
CA CYS A 313 8.18 -40.33 -2.45
C CYS A 313 9.63 -40.27 -2.97
N ILE A 314 9.80 -40.30 -4.29
CA ILE A 314 11.12 -40.37 -4.94
C ILE A 314 12.05 -39.21 -4.50
N HIS A 315 11.47 -38.05 -4.19
CA HIS A 315 12.22 -36.87 -3.71
C HIS A 315 12.80 -37.08 -2.30
N ALA A 316 12.09 -37.78 -1.42
CA ALA A 316 12.57 -38.10 -0.07
C ALA A 316 13.73 -39.10 -0.14
N ILE A 317 13.63 -40.11 -1.02
CA ILE A 317 14.70 -41.08 -1.27
C ILE A 317 15.95 -40.38 -1.83
N ALA A 318 15.79 -39.50 -2.81
CA ALA A 318 16.90 -38.75 -3.40
C ALA A 318 17.59 -37.82 -2.39
N ALA A 319 16.85 -37.20 -1.47
CA ALA A 319 17.40 -36.35 -0.41
C ALA A 319 18.20 -37.16 0.64
N ILE A 320 17.72 -38.36 0.99
CA ILE A 320 18.40 -39.28 1.93
C ILE A 320 19.72 -39.79 1.32
N GLU A 321 19.70 -40.19 0.04
CA GLU A 321 20.89 -40.68 -0.68
C GLU A 321 21.94 -39.59 -0.87
N LYS A 322 21.53 -38.37 -1.25
CA LYS A 322 22.44 -37.23 -1.43
C LYS A 322 23.18 -36.85 -0.14
N ARG A 323 22.65 -37.21 1.03
CA ARG A 323 23.24 -36.89 2.33
C ARG A 323 23.89 -38.07 3.05
N ASN A 324 24.04 -39.23 2.39
CA ASN A 324 24.68 -40.43 2.96
C ASN A 324 24.04 -40.93 4.29
N ILE A 325 22.73 -40.73 4.47
CA ILE A 325 22.01 -41.18 5.67
C ILE A 325 21.37 -42.54 5.40
N LYS A 326 21.36 -43.44 6.40
CA LYS A 326 20.69 -44.74 6.28
C LYS A 326 19.17 -44.56 6.22
N LYS A 327 18.54 -45.11 5.18
CA LYS A 327 17.07 -45.11 4.96
C LYS A 327 16.30 -45.67 6.16
N SER A 328 16.89 -46.63 6.88
CA SER A 328 16.33 -47.25 8.09
C SER A 328 16.07 -46.29 9.24
N ASN A 329 16.74 -45.13 9.28
CA ASN A 329 16.55 -44.15 10.36
C ASN A 329 15.22 -43.39 10.28
N PHE A 330 14.50 -43.53 9.16
CA PHE A 330 13.22 -42.88 8.90
C PHE A 330 12.08 -43.89 8.73
N CYS A 331 12.36 -45.16 9.03
CA CYS A 331 11.42 -46.26 9.08
C CYS A 331 11.10 -46.52 10.55
N SER A 332 9.81 -46.62 10.91
CA SER A 332 9.43 -47.18 12.22
C SER A 332 9.74 -48.68 12.26
N ASP A 333 10.03 -49.21 13.45
CA ASP A 333 10.25 -50.66 13.66
C ASP A 333 9.04 -51.53 13.27
#